data_AF-A0A956B4Q7-F1
#
_entry.id   AF-A0A956B4Q7-F1
#
_cell.length_a   1.000
_cell.length_b   1.000
_cell.length_c   1.000
_cell.angle_alpha   90.00
_cell.angle_beta   90.00
_cell.angle_gamma   90.00
#
_symmetry.space_group_name_H-M   'P 1'
#
loop_
_entity.id
_entity.type
_entity.pdbx_description
1 polymer ?
#
loop_
_entity_poly.entity_id
_entity_poly.type
_entity_poly.pdbx_seq_one_letter_code
_entity_poly.pdbx_strand_id
1 'polypeptide(L)'
;ITPGSVRRLLSAARELGPWAEKTPLPEPEAPHPFWVRYPNGREVGPMPPPVFLRYMAGRPAVDLTRALVSADQVRWLAMPRVVRLLSEALIPDDAGMRTCTFQGTLRGHSLTSVLGELGRTGATGRLVMLRKDEHDHIDRRELHIRDGALTATSHNATTFAMWEGLLSSPFFTQLHLQDSLYAAVQLQRPVQELLASDAAACLVQYRALMARRQLREIFTWSAAHFGFDPESEPIPGQAHPLLRLLPRMVARTMSRAQLRASVDRYMDTPLVRSSDFDEVLGALDLRTTDLERIEPLGHGYTLGEALAQAAPLADDHYALVISYVLLELGLLKRARPQSGWAPPL
;
A
#
# COMPACT_ATOMS: atom_id res chain seq x y z
N ILE A 1 -19.41 7.67 -9.77
CA ILE A 1 -18.42 8.68 -9.27
C ILE A 1 -17.65 9.22 -10.47
N THR A 2 -17.60 10.53 -10.65
CA THR A 2 -16.94 11.14 -11.82
C THR A 2 -15.44 11.35 -11.56
N PRO A 3 -14.58 11.41 -12.58
CA PRO A 3 -13.16 11.74 -12.43
C PRO A 3 -12.90 13.04 -11.64
N GLY A 4 -13.83 14.00 -11.68
CA GLY A 4 -13.77 15.25 -10.90
C GLY A 4 -13.87 15.03 -9.39
N SER A 5 -14.63 14.03 -8.95
CA SER A 5 -14.76 13.65 -7.53
C SER A 5 -13.45 13.12 -6.95
N VAL A 6 -12.67 12.37 -7.74
CA VAL A 6 -11.37 11.81 -7.33
C VAL A 6 -10.30 12.89 -7.21
N ARG A 7 -10.33 13.92 -8.07
CA ARG A 7 -9.36 15.02 -8.03
C ARG A 7 -9.51 15.90 -6.78
N ARG A 8 -10.74 16.13 -6.31
CA ARG A 8 -11.02 16.86 -5.05
C ARG A 8 -10.58 16.09 -3.80
N LEU A 9 -10.64 14.75 -3.81
CA LEU A 9 -10.12 13.92 -2.71
C LEU A 9 -8.61 14.10 -2.52
N LEU A 10 -7.86 14.28 -3.61
CA LEU A 10 -6.41 14.39 -3.57
C LEU A 10 -5.91 15.77 -3.12
N SER A 11 -6.71 16.84 -3.26
CA SER A 11 -6.35 18.18 -2.80
C SER A 11 -6.57 18.34 -1.29
N ALA A 12 -7.69 17.85 -0.74
CA ALA A 12 -8.00 17.96 0.69
C ALA A 12 -6.97 17.20 1.58
N ALA A 13 -6.42 16.09 1.09
CA ALA A 13 -5.45 15.28 1.83
C ALA A 13 -4.00 15.81 1.80
N ARG A 14 -3.74 17.00 1.22
CA ARG A 14 -2.41 17.63 1.15
C ARG A 14 -2.20 18.77 2.16
N GLU A 15 -3.27 19.28 2.78
CA GLU A 15 -3.22 20.48 3.63
C GLU A 15 -3.11 20.17 5.14
N LEU A 16 -2.97 18.91 5.53
CA LEU A 16 -2.86 18.49 6.93
C LEU A 16 -1.41 18.63 7.44
N GLY A 17 -1.04 19.84 7.87
CA GLY A 17 0.22 20.14 8.58
C GLY A 17 0.14 19.95 10.11
N PRO A 18 1.26 20.11 10.85
CA PRO A 18 1.33 19.84 12.29
C PRO A 18 0.70 20.98 13.11
N TRP A 19 -0.59 20.87 13.40
CA TRP A 19 -1.38 21.82 14.20
C TRP A 19 -1.64 21.37 15.66
N ALA A 20 -1.09 20.22 16.06
CA ALA A 20 -1.61 19.45 17.19
C ALA A 20 -1.31 20.00 18.60
N GLU A 21 -0.38 20.94 18.79
CA GLU A 21 0.04 21.31 20.15
C GLU A 21 -0.63 22.56 20.74
N LYS A 22 -1.35 23.39 19.96
CA LYS A 22 -1.89 24.67 20.46
C LYS A 22 -3.37 24.92 20.22
N THR A 23 -4.12 23.94 19.71
CA THR A 23 -5.57 24.12 19.49
C THR A 23 -6.31 23.85 20.80
N PRO A 24 -7.03 24.83 21.39
CA PRO A 24 -7.85 24.59 22.57
C PRO A 24 -8.90 23.51 22.27
N LEU A 25 -9.11 22.60 23.22
CA LEU A 25 -10.15 21.57 23.10
C LEU A 25 -11.53 22.25 23.02
N PRO A 26 -12.46 21.75 22.18
CA PRO A 26 -13.80 22.30 22.07
C PRO A 26 -14.57 22.20 23.39
N GLU A 27 -15.57 23.06 23.56
CA GLU A 27 -16.45 23.09 24.74
C GLU A 27 -17.18 21.75 24.97
N PRO A 28 -17.51 21.40 26.24
CA PRO A 28 -17.93 20.06 26.67
C PRO A 28 -19.28 19.54 26.14
N GLU A 29 -20.01 20.31 25.33
CA GLU A 29 -21.35 19.93 24.82
C GLU A 29 -21.31 19.23 23.45
N ALA A 30 -20.13 18.84 22.96
CA ALA A 30 -20.06 18.15 21.68
C ALA A 30 -20.78 16.78 21.73
N PRO A 31 -21.70 16.47 20.80
CA PRO A 31 -22.28 15.14 20.72
C PRO A 31 -21.18 14.11 20.45
N HIS A 32 -21.34 12.91 21.04
CA HIS A 32 -20.43 11.77 20.85
C HIS A 32 -18.98 11.97 21.35
N PRO A 33 -18.79 12.37 22.62
CA PRO A 33 -17.45 12.59 23.17
C PRO A 33 -16.66 11.29 23.34
N PHE A 34 -15.36 11.37 23.07
CA PHE A 34 -14.35 10.39 23.45
C PHE A 34 -13.46 10.93 24.57
N TRP A 35 -13.02 10.01 25.42
CA TRP A 35 -12.01 10.25 26.45
C TRP A 35 -10.85 9.29 26.26
N VAL A 36 -9.64 9.75 26.55
CA VAL A 36 -8.41 8.98 26.48
C VAL A 36 -7.73 9.02 27.83
N ARG A 37 -7.41 7.85 28.39
CA ARG A 37 -6.65 7.69 29.63
C ARG A 37 -5.32 7.04 29.33
N TYR A 38 -4.25 7.71 29.70
CA TYR A 38 -2.88 7.24 29.52
C TYR A 38 -2.39 6.41 30.73
N PRO A 39 -1.30 5.63 30.59
CA PRO A 39 -0.74 4.83 31.68
C PRO A 39 -0.32 5.63 32.92
N ASN A 40 0.01 6.91 32.75
CA ASN A 40 0.36 7.82 33.84
C ASN A 40 -0.87 8.39 34.58
N GLY A 41 -2.08 7.92 34.29
CA GLY A 41 -3.32 8.39 34.88
C GLY A 41 -3.85 9.70 34.27
N ARG A 42 -3.11 10.33 33.35
CA ARG A 42 -3.59 11.53 32.65
C ARG A 42 -4.80 11.17 31.79
N GLU A 43 -5.86 11.92 31.96
CA GLU A 43 -7.08 11.83 31.15
C GLU A 43 -7.22 13.05 30.24
N VAL A 44 -7.68 12.84 29.01
CA VAL A 44 -7.93 13.88 28.01
C VAL A 44 -9.30 13.65 27.39
N GLY A 45 -10.16 14.66 27.42
CA GLY A 45 -11.52 14.62 26.91
C GLY A 45 -12.41 15.64 27.65
N PRO A 46 -13.67 15.81 27.23
CA PRO A 46 -14.32 15.18 26.08
C PRO A 46 -13.75 15.68 24.75
N MET A 47 -13.65 14.79 23.75
CA MET A 47 -13.25 15.13 22.38
C MET A 47 -14.28 14.61 21.38
N PRO A 48 -14.85 15.43 20.49
CA PRO A 48 -15.67 14.91 19.39
C PRO A 48 -14.82 14.04 18.46
N PRO A 49 -15.41 13.12 17.68
CA PRO A 49 -14.65 12.16 16.88
C PRO A 49 -13.58 12.77 15.96
N PRO A 50 -13.83 13.90 15.24
CA PRO A 50 -12.80 14.51 14.39
C PRO A 50 -11.60 15.06 15.16
N VAL A 51 -11.82 15.52 16.41
CA VAL A 51 -10.75 16.02 17.29
C VAL A 51 -10.00 14.86 17.91
N PHE A 52 -10.72 13.81 18.34
CA PHE A 52 -10.13 12.57 18.83
C PHE A 52 -9.18 11.97 17.79
N LEU A 53 -9.63 11.75 16.55
CA LEU A 53 -8.79 11.13 15.51
C LEU A 53 -7.51 11.93 15.25
N ARG A 54 -7.61 13.27 15.12
CA ARG A 54 -6.46 14.17 14.96
C ARG A 54 -5.53 14.17 16.16
N TYR A 55 -6.10 14.22 17.35
CA TYR A 55 -5.33 14.18 18.59
C TYR A 55 -4.53 12.86 18.68
N MET A 56 -5.12 11.76 18.25
CA MET A 56 -4.49 10.44 18.25
C MET A 56 -3.47 10.26 17.13
N ALA A 57 -3.72 10.80 15.94
CA ALA A 57 -2.82 10.71 14.79
C ALA A 57 -1.46 11.34 15.06
N GLY A 58 -1.41 12.40 15.89
CA GLY A 58 -0.18 13.09 16.28
C GLY A 58 0.58 12.47 17.45
N ARG A 59 0.25 11.25 17.90
CA ARG A 59 0.86 10.62 19.07
C ARG A 59 1.75 9.43 18.69
N PRO A 60 2.88 9.23 19.40
CA PRO A 60 3.73 8.05 19.21
C PRO A 60 2.94 6.76 19.44
N ALA A 61 3.13 5.75 18.58
CA ALA A 61 2.39 4.49 18.67
C ALA A 61 2.61 3.80 20.02
N VAL A 62 3.81 3.91 20.61
CA VAL A 62 4.12 3.36 21.94
C VAL A 62 3.18 3.86 23.03
N ASP A 63 2.86 5.16 23.04
CA ASP A 63 1.93 5.74 24.02
C ASP A 63 0.51 5.23 23.77
N LEU A 64 0.16 5.09 22.49
CA LEU A 64 -1.18 4.65 22.09
C LEU A 64 -1.44 3.20 22.45
N THR A 65 -0.48 2.29 22.29
CA THR A 65 -0.66 0.86 22.58
C THR A 65 -1.13 0.58 24.01
N ARG A 66 -0.80 1.47 24.96
CA ARG A 66 -1.15 1.36 26.38
C ARG A 66 -2.28 2.30 26.80
N ALA A 67 -2.75 3.17 25.92
CA ALA A 67 -3.85 4.08 26.19
C ALA A 67 -5.19 3.33 26.24
N LEU A 68 -6.11 3.83 27.06
CA LEU A 68 -7.50 3.41 27.12
C LEU A 68 -8.39 4.50 26.52
N VAL A 69 -9.42 4.09 25.79
CA VAL A 69 -10.43 4.98 25.21
C VAL A 69 -11.78 4.67 25.81
N SER A 70 -12.56 5.70 26.11
CA SER A 70 -13.96 5.57 26.50
C SER A 70 -14.84 6.45 25.63
N ALA A 71 -16.05 5.97 25.35
CA ALA A 71 -17.13 6.73 24.73
C ALA A 71 -18.18 7.19 25.77
N ASP A 72 -18.08 6.77 27.04
CA ASP A 72 -19.08 7.03 28.07
C ASP A 72 -18.47 7.29 29.48
N GLN A 73 -17.15 7.38 29.60
CA GLN A 73 -16.33 7.39 30.82
C GLN A 73 -16.50 6.18 31.77
N VAL A 74 -17.45 5.29 31.51
CA VAL A 74 -17.72 4.10 32.33
C VAL A 74 -16.91 2.92 31.80
N ARG A 75 -16.93 2.71 30.49
CA ARG A 75 -16.26 1.59 29.82
C ARG A 75 -14.99 2.07 29.14
N TRP A 76 -13.89 1.43 29.49
CA TRP A 76 -12.56 1.77 28.99
C TRP A 76 -12.02 0.61 28.14
N LEU A 77 -11.73 0.89 26.87
CA LEU A 77 -11.20 -0.09 25.92
C LEU A 77 -9.73 0.21 25.63
N ALA A 78 -8.89 -0.82 25.57
CA ALA A 78 -7.52 -0.65 25.10
C ALA A 78 -7.49 -0.11 23.66
N MET A 79 -6.58 0.82 23.36
CA MET A 79 -6.46 1.41 22.02
C MET A 79 -6.34 0.36 20.90
N PRO A 80 -5.56 -0.74 21.03
CA PRO A 80 -5.50 -1.75 19.97
C PRO A 80 -6.86 -2.41 19.69
N ARG A 81 -7.78 -2.42 20.67
CA ARG A 81 -9.17 -2.85 20.44
C ARG A 81 -9.95 -1.78 19.69
N VAL A 82 -9.85 -0.51 20.08
CA VAL A 82 -10.52 0.61 19.39
C VAL A 82 -10.08 0.69 17.93
N VAL A 83 -8.79 0.64 17.65
CA VAL A 83 -8.23 0.69 16.30
C VAL A 83 -8.77 -0.46 15.44
N ARG A 84 -8.88 -1.68 15.99
CA ARG A 84 -9.54 -2.83 15.32
C ARG A 84 -11.03 -2.61 15.07
N LEU A 85 -11.77 -2.02 16.01
CA LEU A 85 -13.19 -1.69 15.82
C LEU A 85 -13.39 -0.66 14.69
N LEU A 86 -12.43 0.26 14.55
CA LEU A 86 -12.37 1.21 13.44
C LEU A 86 -11.72 0.60 12.18
N SER A 87 -11.42 -0.71 12.20
CA SER A 87 -10.75 -1.47 11.14
C SER A 87 -9.53 -0.77 10.55
N GLU A 88 -8.74 -0.20 11.45
CA GLU A 88 -7.42 0.33 11.21
C GLU A 88 -6.41 -0.61 11.87
N ALA A 89 -5.12 -0.43 11.56
CA ALA A 89 -4.04 -1.13 12.21
C ALA A 89 -3.24 -0.14 13.07
N LEU A 90 -3.01 -0.51 14.32
CA LEU A 90 -2.03 0.16 15.16
C LEU A 90 -0.74 -0.62 14.99
N ILE A 91 0.27 0.04 14.42
CA ILE A 91 1.57 -0.56 14.21
C ILE A 91 2.49 -0.07 15.33
N PRO A 92 2.86 -0.92 16.29
CA PRO A 92 3.86 -0.54 17.30
C PRO A 92 5.20 -0.28 16.62
N ASP A 93 5.91 0.76 17.06
CA ASP A 93 7.24 1.09 16.54
C ASP A 93 8.26 -0.03 16.83
N ASP A 94 8.03 -0.81 17.87
CA ASP A 94 8.86 -1.92 18.35
C ASP A 94 8.38 -3.31 17.91
N ALA A 95 7.36 -3.39 17.05
CA ALA A 95 6.88 -4.67 16.52
C ALA A 95 7.92 -5.26 15.56
N GLY A 96 8.99 -5.84 16.11
CA GLY A 96 10.04 -6.48 15.33
C GLY A 96 9.46 -7.46 14.32
N MET A 97 10.20 -7.69 13.25
CA MET A 97 9.93 -8.74 12.28
C MET A 97 10.08 -10.10 12.98
N ARG A 98 8.99 -10.60 13.57
CA ARG A 98 8.94 -11.93 14.16
C ARG A 98 8.68 -12.91 13.01
N THR A 99 9.46 -13.98 12.96
CA THR A 99 9.29 -15.12 12.04
C THR A 99 9.23 -14.79 10.54
N CYS A 100 10.15 -13.95 10.03
CA CYS A 100 10.22 -13.69 8.59
C CYS A 100 10.83 -14.87 7.80
N THR A 101 10.08 -15.38 6.82
CA THR A 101 10.56 -16.42 5.89
C THR A 101 11.29 -15.83 4.68
N PHE A 102 10.97 -14.59 4.32
CA PHE A 102 11.57 -13.87 3.22
C PHE A 102 11.93 -12.45 3.66
N GLN A 103 13.21 -12.11 3.66
CA GLN A 103 13.71 -10.81 4.12
C GLN A 103 14.87 -10.33 3.27
N GLY A 104 15.07 -9.01 3.22
CA GLY A 104 16.16 -8.42 2.46
C GLY A 104 16.14 -6.90 2.50
N THR A 105 16.84 -6.31 1.52
CA THR A 105 16.83 -4.85 1.32
C THR A 105 16.42 -4.51 -0.10
N LEU A 106 15.79 -3.35 -0.29
CA LEU A 106 15.43 -2.85 -1.62
C LEU A 106 16.64 -2.49 -2.51
N ARG A 107 17.85 -2.45 -1.92
CA ARG A 107 19.10 -2.32 -2.69
C ARG A 107 19.51 -3.63 -3.36
N GLY A 108 19.16 -4.77 -2.75
CA GLY A 108 19.43 -6.11 -3.29
C GLY A 108 18.28 -6.67 -4.13
N HIS A 109 17.04 -6.23 -3.86
CA HIS A 109 15.84 -6.70 -4.54
C HIS A 109 14.96 -5.52 -4.93
N SER A 110 14.50 -5.45 -6.18
CA SER A 110 13.49 -4.46 -6.52
C SER A 110 12.17 -4.78 -5.83
N LEU A 111 11.38 -3.76 -5.50
CA LEU A 111 10.02 -3.98 -4.97
C LEU A 111 9.15 -4.77 -5.95
N THR A 112 9.35 -4.59 -7.25
CA THR A 112 8.68 -5.36 -8.31
C THR A 112 8.97 -6.86 -8.17
N SER A 113 10.24 -7.24 -7.94
CA SER A 113 10.63 -8.64 -7.75
C SER A 113 10.01 -9.23 -6.47
N VAL A 114 10.04 -8.47 -5.36
CA VAL A 114 9.47 -8.87 -4.06
C VAL A 114 7.97 -9.13 -4.17
N LEU A 115 7.21 -8.16 -4.68
CA LEU A 115 5.76 -8.30 -4.83
C LEU A 115 5.38 -9.32 -5.91
N GLY A 116 6.23 -9.47 -6.91
CA GLY A 116 6.14 -10.50 -7.94
C GLY A 116 6.19 -11.91 -7.37
N GLU A 117 7.20 -12.18 -6.55
CA GLU A 117 7.38 -13.47 -5.88
C GLU A 117 6.20 -13.80 -4.96
N LEU A 118 5.76 -12.83 -4.15
CA LEU A 118 4.60 -13.00 -3.27
C LEU A 118 3.30 -13.24 -4.07
N GLY A 119 3.14 -12.56 -5.21
CA GLY A 119 2.01 -12.76 -6.11
C GLY A 119 2.01 -14.13 -6.79
N ARG A 120 3.17 -14.58 -7.27
CA ARG A 120 3.35 -15.88 -7.95
C ARG A 120 3.15 -17.06 -7.01
N THR A 121 3.68 -16.98 -5.79
CA THR A 121 3.59 -18.04 -4.79
C THR A 121 2.22 -18.11 -4.11
N GLY A 122 1.30 -17.20 -4.43
CA GLY A 122 0.01 -17.12 -3.75
C GLY A 122 0.17 -16.84 -2.26
N ALA A 123 1.17 -16.05 -1.87
CA ALA A 123 1.53 -15.86 -0.47
C ALA A 123 0.37 -15.25 0.34
N THR A 124 0.21 -15.72 1.58
CA THR A 124 -0.73 -15.17 2.56
C THR A 124 0.06 -14.76 3.80
N GLY A 125 -0.12 -13.53 4.25
CA GLY A 125 0.62 -12.97 5.37
C GLY A 125 0.76 -11.46 5.29
N ARG A 126 1.88 -10.95 5.79
CA ARG A 126 2.17 -9.52 5.88
C ARG A 126 3.60 -9.21 5.44
N LEU A 127 3.75 -8.34 4.46
CA LEU A 127 5.04 -7.74 4.11
C LEU A 127 5.24 -6.47 4.94
N VAL A 128 6.26 -6.45 5.79
CA VAL A 128 6.68 -5.27 6.55
C VAL A 128 7.86 -4.62 5.83
N MET A 129 7.82 -3.31 5.67
CA MET A 129 8.89 -2.52 5.08
C MET A 129 9.28 -1.37 6.00
N LEU A 130 10.58 -1.21 6.22
CA LEU A 130 11.16 -0.25 7.15
C LEU A 130 12.19 0.61 6.42
N ARG A 131 11.97 1.92 6.39
CA ARG A 131 12.90 2.91 5.85
C ARG A 131 13.27 3.88 6.97
N LYS A 132 14.57 4.09 7.19
CA LYS A 132 15.05 5.19 8.02
C LYS A 132 15.12 6.44 7.15
N ASP A 133 14.54 7.54 7.62
CA ASP A 133 14.68 8.83 6.96
C ASP A 133 15.99 9.54 7.40
N GLU A 134 16.20 10.77 6.91
CA GLU A 134 17.39 11.57 7.22
C GLU A 134 17.50 11.97 8.71
N HIS A 135 16.40 11.88 9.47
CA HIS A 135 16.31 12.22 10.89
C HIS A 135 16.29 10.98 11.79
N ASP A 136 16.64 9.81 11.25
CA ASP A 136 16.59 8.49 11.92
C ASP A 136 15.18 8.09 12.38
N HIS A 137 14.13 8.71 11.83
CA HIS A 137 12.76 8.25 12.03
C HIS A 137 12.53 6.99 11.19
N ILE A 138 11.88 6.00 11.80
CA ILE A 138 11.53 4.75 11.13
C ILE A 138 10.18 4.92 10.47
N ASP A 139 10.21 5.04 9.15
CA ASP A 139 9.04 5.02 8.28
C ASP A 139 8.65 3.57 7.97
N ARG A 140 7.55 3.11 8.57
CA ARG A 140 7.08 1.72 8.47
C ARG A 140 5.84 1.62 7.60
N ARG A 141 5.85 0.66 6.68
CA ARG A 141 4.71 0.28 5.85
C ARG A 141 4.45 -1.21 6.02
N GLU A 142 3.18 -1.58 6.09
CA GLU A 142 2.77 -2.97 6.07
C GLU A 142 1.80 -3.19 4.90
N LEU A 143 2.05 -4.24 4.12
CA LEU A 143 1.15 -4.71 3.07
C LEU A 143 0.59 -6.05 3.53
N HIS A 144 -0.74 -6.11 3.69
CA HIS A 144 -1.44 -7.34 4.03
C HIS A 144 -1.82 -8.06 2.74
N ILE A 145 -1.40 -9.32 2.62
CA ILE A 145 -1.50 -10.10 1.40
C ILE A 145 -2.26 -11.38 1.71
N ARG A 146 -3.20 -11.74 0.85
CA ARG A 146 -3.95 -12.99 0.91
C ARG A 146 -3.98 -13.60 -0.48
N ASP A 147 -3.51 -14.84 -0.59
CA ASP A 147 -3.46 -15.61 -1.84
C ASP A 147 -2.81 -14.83 -2.99
N GLY A 148 -1.69 -14.16 -2.71
CA GLY A 148 -0.96 -13.34 -3.67
C GLY A 148 -1.65 -12.01 -4.05
N ALA A 149 -2.72 -11.63 -3.36
CA ALA A 149 -3.44 -10.38 -3.57
C ALA A 149 -3.30 -9.44 -2.38
N LEU A 150 -3.07 -8.15 -2.65
CA LEU A 150 -3.08 -7.10 -1.64
C LEU A 150 -4.51 -6.88 -1.13
N THR A 151 -4.72 -6.97 0.18
CA THR A 151 -6.03 -6.71 0.82
C THR A 151 -6.07 -5.39 1.56
N ALA A 152 -4.95 -4.98 2.18
CA ALA A 152 -4.87 -3.75 2.96
C ALA A 152 -3.42 -3.23 3.02
N THR A 153 -3.30 -1.95 3.34
CA THR A 153 -2.03 -1.28 3.59
C THR A 153 -2.10 -0.48 4.86
N SER A 154 -1.01 -0.46 5.62
CA SER A 154 -0.94 0.18 6.94
C SER A 154 0.35 0.99 7.05
N HIS A 155 0.33 2.07 7.84
CA HIS A 155 1.45 3.00 8.01
C HIS A 155 1.51 3.50 9.47
N ASN A 156 2.70 3.48 10.09
CA ASN A 156 2.93 4.00 11.45
C ASN A 156 2.85 5.54 11.63
N ALA A 157 3.21 6.39 10.65
CA ALA A 157 3.27 7.84 10.89
C ALA A 157 1.92 8.53 11.07
N THR A 158 0.79 7.90 10.69
CA THR A 158 -0.54 8.52 10.83
C THR A 158 -1.59 7.47 11.15
N THR A 159 -1.74 7.14 12.43
CA THR A 159 -2.88 6.34 12.89
C THR A 159 -4.16 7.12 12.57
N PHE A 160 -5.17 6.46 11.99
CA PHE A 160 -6.46 7.06 11.59
C PHE A 160 -6.48 8.01 10.38
N ALA A 161 -5.41 8.09 9.59
CA ALA A 161 -5.40 8.93 8.38
C ALA A 161 -6.57 8.66 7.42
N MET A 162 -7.06 7.41 7.36
CA MET A 162 -8.22 7.07 6.54
C MET A 162 -9.47 7.83 7.01
N TRP A 163 -9.73 7.82 8.31
CA TRP A 163 -10.91 8.46 8.89
C TRP A 163 -10.83 9.97 8.84
N GLU A 164 -9.65 10.55 9.05
CA GLU A 164 -9.44 12.00 8.85
C GLU A 164 -9.77 12.43 7.42
N GLY A 165 -9.29 11.66 6.44
CA GLY A 165 -9.55 11.93 5.03
C GLY A 165 -11.01 11.72 4.64
N LEU A 166 -11.71 10.77 5.27
CA LEU A 166 -13.15 10.55 5.08
C LEU A 166 -14.00 11.64 5.72
N LEU A 167 -13.64 12.12 6.91
CA LEU A 167 -14.34 13.23 7.57
C LEU A 167 -14.13 14.56 6.82
N SER A 168 -12.99 14.72 6.15
CA SER A 168 -12.70 15.90 5.31
C SER A 168 -13.29 15.80 3.90
N SER A 169 -13.89 14.65 3.57
CA SER A 169 -14.44 14.37 2.24
C SER A 169 -15.88 14.85 2.11
N PRO A 170 -16.27 15.47 0.98
CA PRO A 170 -17.65 15.88 0.74
C PRO A 170 -18.60 14.70 0.45
N PHE A 171 -18.09 13.47 0.38
CA PHE A 171 -18.89 12.28 0.02
C PHE A 171 -19.69 11.70 1.19
N PHE A 172 -19.40 12.11 2.43
CA PHE A 172 -20.08 11.59 3.61
C PHE A 172 -20.73 12.73 4.38
N THR A 173 -21.95 12.50 4.87
CA THR A 173 -22.52 13.36 5.91
C THR A 173 -21.66 13.17 7.15
N GLN A 174 -20.88 14.20 7.51
CA GLN A 174 -19.95 14.16 8.63
C GLN A 174 -20.61 13.69 9.93
N LEU A 175 -21.90 13.99 10.12
CA LEU A 175 -22.68 13.57 11.28
C LEU A 175 -22.81 12.04 11.36
N HIS A 176 -23.33 11.38 10.32
CA HIS A 176 -23.48 9.92 10.32
C HIS A 176 -22.15 9.18 10.55
N LEU A 177 -21.07 9.69 9.97
CA LEU A 177 -19.75 9.08 10.15
C LEU A 177 -19.28 9.19 11.62
N GLN A 178 -19.50 10.34 12.25
CA GLN A 178 -19.18 10.55 13.67
C GLN A 178 -20.01 9.63 14.57
N ASP A 179 -21.31 9.49 14.30
CA ASP A 179 -22.21 8.62 15.05
C ASP A 179 -21.77 7.15 14.94
N SER A 180 -21.42 6.68 13.73
CA SER A 180 -20.93 5.32 13.52
C SER A 180 -19.60 5.06 14.22
N LEU A 181 -18.67 6.02 14.21
CA LEU A 181 -17.38 5.89 14.92
C LEU A 181 -17.58 5.79 16.43
N TYR A 182 -18.46 6.64 16.99
CA TYR A 182 -18.81 6.60 18.40
C TYR A 182 -19.51 5.30 18.79
N ALA A 183 -20.52 4.91 18.02
CA ALA A 183 -21.25 3.65 18.23
C ALA A 183 -20.33 2.42 18.12
N ALA A 184 -19.32 2.43 17.25
CA ALA A 184 -18.35 1.33 17.13
C ALA A 184 -17.63 1.08 18.45
N VAL A 185 -17.19 2.14 19.12
CA VAL A 185 -16.52 2.06 20.42
C VAL A 185 -17.51 1.75 21.54
N GLN A 186 -18.64 2.46 21.59
CA GLN A 186 -19.65 2.30 22.63
C GLN A 186 -20.27 0.89 22.64
N LEU A 187 -20.62 0.37 21.46
CA LEU A 187 -21.25 -0.94 21.29
C LEU A 187 -20.22 -2.07 21.10
N GLN A 188 -18.93 -1.74 20.98
CA GLN A 188 -17.84 -2.69 20.70
C GLN A 188 -18.05 -3.54 19.44
N ARG A 189 -18.65 -2.92 18.41
CA ARG A 189 -18.89 -3.54 17.10
C ARG A 189 -18.01 -2.90 16.04
N PRO A 190 -17.52 -3.66 15.04
CA PRO A 190 -16.80 -3.10 13.92
C PRO A 190 -17.62 -2.00 13.23
N VAL A 191 -16.98 -0.87 12.91
CA VAL A 191 -17.65 0.28 12.28
C VAL A 191 -18.30 -0.09 10.94
N GLN A 192 -17.77 -1.09 10.23
CA GLN A 192 -18.35 -1.64 9.00
C GLN A 192 -19.79 -2.13 9.18
N GLU A 193 -20.10 -2.71 10.34
CA GLU A 193 -21.45 -3.22 10.64
C GLU A 193 -22.43 -2.12 11.02
N LEU A 194 -21.91 -0.93 11.34
CA LEU A 194 -22.69 0.23 11.80
C LEU A 194 -22.88 1.28 10.70
N LEU A 195 -22.12 1.16 9.62
CA LEU A 195 -22.30 2.00 8.44
C LEU A 195 -23.49 1.47 7.61
N ALA A 196 -24.32 2.39 7.13
CA ALA A 196 -25.30 2.06 6.09
C ALA A 196 -24.60 1.48 4.86
N SER A 197 -25.28 0.60 4.11
CA SER A 197 -24.69 -0.12 2.97
C SER A 197 -23.96 0.78 1.97
N ASP A 198 -24.52 1.96 1.66
CA ASP A 198 -23.88 2.93 0.75
C ASP A 198 -22.59 3.51 1.34
N ALA A 199 -22.59 3.83 2.63
CA ALA A 199 -21.41 4.35 3.32
C ALA A 199 -20.31 3.28 3.43
N ALA A 200 -20.68 2.01 3.64
CA ALA A 200 -19.76 0.88 3.62
C ALA A 200 -19.11 0.71 2.23
N ALA A 201 -19.88 0.83 1.14
CA ALA A 201 -19.34 0.77 -0.22
C ALA A 201 -18.33 1.91 -0.49
N CYS A 202 -18.64 3.13 -0.05
CA CYS A 202 -17.72 4.26 -0.17
C CYS A 202 -16.44 4.06 0.66
N LEU A 203 -16.53 3.47 1.86
CA LEU A 203 -15.36 3.13 2.67
C LEU A 203 -14.43 2.15 1.94
N VAL A 204 -14.97 1.10 1.32
CA VAL A 204 -14.19 0.13 0.53
C VAL A 204 -13.46 0.82 -0.62
N GLN A 205 -14.13 1.70 -1.35
CA GLN A 205 -13.51 2.45 -2.45
C GLN A 205 -12.42 3.40 -1.97
N TYR A 206 -12.65 4.08 -0.84
CA TYR A 206 -11.66 4.96 -0.25
C TYR A 206 -10.42 4.20 0.22
N ARG A 207 -10.59 3.01 0.82
CA ARG A 207 -9.49 2.10 1.17
C ARG A 207 -8.68 1.69 -0.05
N ALA A 208 -9.34 1.28 -1.13
CA ALA A 208 -8.64 0.94 -2.38
C ALA A 208 -7.86 2.14 -2.95
N LEU A 209 -8.39 3.36 -2.82
CA LEU A 209 -7.69 4.58 -3.21
C LEU A 209 -6.45 4.84 -2.33
N MET A 210 -6.58 4.73 -1.01
CA MET A 210 -5.47 4.92 -0.07
C MET A 210 -4.39 3.85 -0.24
N ALA A 211 -4.77 2.59 -0.43
CA ALA A 211 -3.85 1.50 -0.71
C ALA A 211 -3.02 1.77 -1.98
N ARG A 212 -3.66 2.23 -3.06
CA ARG A 212 -2.95 2.63 -4.29
C ARG A 212 -2.02 3.82 -4.08
N ARG A 213 -2.42 4.81 -3.27
CA ARG A 213 -1.58 5.97 -2.93
C ARG A 213 -0.35 5.53 -2.15
N GLN A 214 -0.54 4.71 -1.12
CA GLN A 214 0.55 4.19 -0.28
C GLN A 214 1.47 3.28 -1.09
N LEU A 215 0.94 2.36 -1.90
CA LEU A 215 1.76 1.56 -2.81
C LEU A 215 2.59 2.44 -3.74
N ARG A 216 2.00 3.45 -4.36
CA ARG A 216 2.74 4.38 -5.23
C ARG A 216 3.92 5.03 -4.49
N GLU A 217 3.72 5.45 -3.26
CA GLU A 217 4.78 6.02 -2.42
C GLU A 217 5.87 4.99 -2.10
N ILE A 218 5.50 3.77 -1.74
CA ILE A 218 6.45 2.69 -1.45
C ILE A 218 7.29 2.35 -2.70
N PHE A 219 6.69 2.38 -3.89
CA PHE A 219 7.40 2.18 -5.15
C PHE A 219 8.42 3.28 -5.47
N THR A 220 8.38 4.44 -4.80
CA THR A 220 9.45 5.45 -4.93
C THR A 220 10.59 5.22 -3.95
N TRP A 221 10.52 4.20 -3.08
CA TRP A 221 11.60 3.88 -2.15
C TRP A 221 12.73 3.17 -2.87
N SER A 222 13.92 3.78 -2.88
CA SER A 222 15.15 3.17 -3.40
C SER A 222 15.90 2.33 -2.36
N ALA A 223 15.59 2.51 -1.08
CA ALA A 223 16.19 1.77 0.01
C ALA A 223 15.18 1.58 1.15
N ALA A 224 15.00 0.33 1.57
CA ALA A 224 14.28 -0.08 2.76
C ALA A 224 14.70 -1.50 3.12
N HIS A 225 14.55 -1.88 4.38
CA HIS A 225 14.55 -3.27 4.80
C HIS A 225 13.13 -3.81 4.64
N PHE A 226 13.00 -5.07 4.26
CA PHE A 226 11.70 -5.73 4.23
C PHE A 226 11.78 -7.12 4.85
N GLY A 227 10.64 -7.58 5.35
CA GLY A 227 10.43 -8.93 5.85
C GLY A 227 8.99 -9.36 5.66
N PHE A 228 8.78 -10.57 5.16
CA PHE A 228 7.47 -11.18 5.00
C PHE A 228 7.21 -12.15 6.15
N ASP A 229 6.13 -11.90 6.88
CA ASP A 229 5.63 -12.67 8.02
C ASP A 229 4.38 -13.45 7.55
N PRO A 230 4.50 -14.76 7.27
CA PRO A 230 3.38 -15.59 6.82
C PRO A 230 2.40 -15.96 7.96
N GLU A 231 2.80 -15.79 9.22
CA GLU A 231 1.97 -16.14 10.38
C GLU A 231 0.98 -15.01 10.73
N SER A 232 1.26 -13.79 10.28
CA SER A 232 0.36 -12.65 10.45
C SER A 232 -0.96 -12.84 9.71
N GLU A 233 -2.07 -12.75 10.43
CA GLU A 233 -3.41 -12.71 9.83
C GLU A 233 -3.57 -11.44 8.95
N PRO A 234 -3.90 -11.59 7.65
CA PRO A 234 -4.10 -10.43 6.77
C PRO A 234 -5.39 -9.69 7.14
N ILE A 235 -5.32 -8.37 7.20
CA ILE A 235 -6.51 -7.53 7.42
C ILE A 235 -7.51 -7.75 6.27
N PRO A 236 -8.79 -8.02 6.57
CA PRO A 236 -9.83 -8.14 5.56
C PRO A 236 -9.95 -6.87 4.70
N GLY A 237 -10.06 -7.05 3.39
CA GLY A 237 -10.21 -5.96 2.45
C GLY A 237 -10.46 -6.45 1.03
N GLN A 238 -10.66 -5.51 0.11
CA GLN A 238 -10.81 -5.85 -1.30
C GLN A 238 -9.48 -6.38 -1.83
N ALA A 239 -9.48 -7.63 -2.31
CA ALA A 239 -8.30 -8.26 -2.85
C ALA A 239 -7.92 -7.66 -4.22
N HIS A 240 -6.65 -7.28 -4.37
CA HIS A 240 -6.05 -6.80 -5.60
C HIS A 240 -4.82 -7.66 -5.95
N PRO A 241 -4.89 -8.54 -6.97
CA PRO A 241 -3.77 -9.41 -7.32
C PRO A 241 -2.48 -8.63 -7.54
N LEU A 242 -1.41 -8.98 -6.83
CA LEU A 242 -0.17 -8.20 -6.83
C LEU A 242 0.41 -8.07 -8.25
N LEU A 243 0.43 -9.17 -9.00
CA LEU A 243 0.92 -9.21 -10.38
C LEU A 243 0.21 -8.20 -11.28
N ARG A 244 -1.13 -8.09 -11.21
CA ARG A 244 -1.91 -7.10 -11.98
C ARG A 244 -1.62 -5.65 -11.59
N LEU A 245 -1.09 -5.40 -10.39
CA LEU A 245 -0.74 -4.07 -9.93
C LEU A 245 0.62 -3.62 -10.47
N LEU A 246 1.57 -4.54 -10.71
CA LEU A 246 2.97 -4.21 -11.00
C LEU A 246 3.15 -3.28 -12.21
N PRO A 247 2.61 -3.59 -13.42
CA PRO A 247 2.80 -2.73 -14.59
C PRO A 247 2.30 -1.31 -14.33
N ARG A 248 1.13 -1.18 -13.67
CA ARG A 248 0.52 0.11 -13.36
C ARG A 248 1.32 0.91 -12.32
N MET A 249 1.89 0.24 -11.32
CA MET A 249 2.70 0.90 -10.30
C MET A 249 4.02 1.38 -10.88
N VAL A 250 4.71 0.52 -11.64
CA VAL A 250 5.96 0.86 -12.34
C VAL A 250 5.74 2.04 -13.30
N ALA A 251 4.72 1.97 -14.17
CA ALA A 251 4.41 3.04 -15.13
C ALA A 251 4.18 4.41 -14.48
N ARG A 252 3.68 4.45 -13.24
CA ARG A 252 3.34 5.67 -12.50
C ARG A 252 4.49 6.23 -11.66
N THR A 253 5.51 5.42 -11.37
CA THR A 253 6.55 5.75 -10.37
C THR A 253 7.93 5.85 -10.99
N MET A 254 8.18 5.16 -12.10
CA MET A 254 9.45 5.21 -12.81
C MET A 254 9.33 6.09 -14.05
N SER A 255 10.31 6.96 -14.23
CA SER A 255 10.49 7.72 -15.46
C SER A 255 11.03 6.83 -16.59
N ARG A 256 10.82 7.25 -17.84
CA ARG A 256 11.39 6.58 -19.02
C ARG A 256 12.92 6.41 -18.93
N ALA A 257 13.62 7.43 -18.42
CA ALA A 257 15.08 7.37 -18.25
C ALA A 257 15.50 6.31 -17.22
N GLN A 258 14.79 6.21 -16.09
CA GLN A 258 15.05 5.18 -15.08
C GLN A 258 14.77 3.78 -15.63
N LEU A 259 13.66 3.59 -16.33
CA LEU A 259 13.34 2.30 -16.95
C LEU A 259 14.41 1.88 -17.96
N ARG A 260 14.83 2.80 -18.84
CA ARG A 260 15.93 2.55 -19.78
C ARG A 260 17.20 2.14 -19.06
N ALA A 261 17.63 2.91 -18.05
CA ALA A 261 18.82 2.57 -17.27
C ALA A 261 18.73 1.19 -16.60
N SER A 262 17.55 0.81 -16.10
CA SER A 262 17.33 -0.51 -15.49
C SER A 262 17.42 -1.66 -16.48
N VAL A 263 17.00 -1.46 -17.73
CA VAL A 263 16.99 -2.51 -18.76
C VAL A 263 18.20 -2.46 -19.71
N ASP A 264 19.03 -1.42 -19.63
CA ASP A 264 20.16 -1.14 -20.52
C ASP A 264 21.08 -2.35 -20.71
N ARG A 265 21.41 -3.03 -19.61
CA ARG A 265 22.25 -4.24 -19.61
C ARG A 265 21.67 -5.43 -20.37
N TYR A 266 20.43 -5.37 -20.83
CA TYR A 266 19.75 -6.41 -21.61
C TYR A 266 19.47 -5.97 -23.05
N MET A 267 19.74 -4.71 -23.40
CA MET A 267 19.41 -4.14 -24.71
C MET A 267 20.05 -4.94 -25.86
N ASP A 268 21.30 -5.37 -25.69
CA ASP A 268 22.06 -6.06 -26.74
C ASP A 268 22.24 -7.57 -26.46
N THR A 269 21.49 -8.13 -25.50
CA THR A 269 21.61 -9.55 -25.14
C THR A 269 20.36 -10.33 -25.56
N PRO A 270 20.51 -11.45 -26.28
CA PRO A 270 19.39 -12.34 -26.58
C PRO A 270 18.69 -12.80 -25.30
N LEU A 271 17.37 -12.71 -25.29
CA LEU A 271 16.54 -13.13 -24.16
C LEU A 271 15.83 -14.46 -24.45
N VAL A 272 15.62 -15.24 -23.39
CA VAL A 272 14.89 -16.50 -23.40
C VAL A 272 13.78 -16.44 -22.34
N ARG A 273 12.61 -16.97 -22.69
CA ARG A 273 11.48 -17.10 -21.76
C ARG A 273 11.79 -18.13 -20.67
N SER A 274 11.38 -17.86 -19.45
CA SER A 274 11.31 -18.86 -18.40
C SER A 274 10.18 -19.87 -18.68
N SER A 275 10.17 -20.98 -17.95
CA SER A 275 9.14 -22.02 -18.06
C SER A 275 7.75 -21.57 -17.59
N ASP A 276 7.69 -20.55 -16.74
CA ASP A 276 6.46 -19.97 -16.17
C ASP A 276 6.03 -18.68 -16.89
N PHE A 277 6.63 -18.35 -18.04
CA PHE A 277 6.38 -17.10 -18.75
C PHE A 277 4.91 -16.90 -19.09
N ASP A 278 4.28 -17.87 -19.75
CA ASP A 278 2.90 -17.72 -20.25
C ASP A 278 1.87 -17.68 -19.11
N GLU A 279 2.08 -18.47 -18.05
CA GLU A 279 1.23 -18.49 -16.86
C GLU A 279 1.24 -17.12 -16.16
N VAL A 280 2.44 -16.61 -15.84
CA VAL A 280 2.57 -15.32 -15.14
C VAL A 280 2.14 -14.18 -16.04
N LEU A 281 2.36 -14.28 -17.36
CA LEU A 281 1.91 -13.28 -18.32
C LEU A 281 0.39 -13.13 -18.33
N GLY A 282 -0.35 -14.24 -18.27
CA GLY A 282 -1.81 -14.21 -18.11
C GLY A 282 -2.26 -13.56 -16.79
N ALA A 283 -1.49 -13.72 -15.72
CA ALA A 283 -1.77 -13.11 -14.43
C ALA A 283 -1.51 -11.60 -14.37
N LEU A 284 -0.67 -11.05 -15.26
CA LEU A 284 -0.38 -9.60 -15.35
C LEU A 284 -1.54 -8.77 -15.92
N ASP A 285 -2.54 -9.41 -16.56
CA ASP A 285 -3.73 -8.76 -17.12
C ASP A 285 -3.37 -7.61 -18.10
N LEU A 286 -2.43 -7.91 -19.00
CA LEU A 286 -1.98 -6.98 -20.04
C LEU A 286 -3.02 -6.87 -21.17
N ARG A 287 -3.07 -5.73 -21.86
CA ARG A 287 -3.94 -5.57 -23.04
C ARG A 287 -3.39 -6.38 -24.20
N THR A 288 -4.24 -6.77 -25.14
CA THR A 288 -3.83 -7.49 -26.37
C THR A 288 -2.72 -6.77 -27.11
N THR A 289 -2.82 -5.45 -27.26
CA THR A 289 -1.78 -4.62 -27.89
C THR A 289 -0.44 -4.65 -27.14
N ASP A 290 -0.47 -4.86 -25.83
CA ASP A 290 0.75 -4.96 -25.03
C ASP A 290 1.37 -6.37 -25.19
N LEU A 291 0.54 -7.42 -25.31
CA LEU A 291 0.98 -8.80 -25.56
C LEU A 291 1.66 -8.94 -26.94
N GLU A 292 1.08 -8.38 -27.99
CA GLU A 292 1.66 -8.37 -29.34
C GLU A 292 3.06 -7.72 -29.36
N ARG A 293 3.28 -6.67 -28.57
CA ARG A 293 4.57 -5.96 -28.50
C ARG A 293 5.67 -6.77 -27.81
N ILE A 294 5.31 -7.64 -26.88
CA ILE A 294 6.26 -8.47 -26.14
C ILE A 294 6.39 -9.88 -26.72
N GLU A 295 5.55 -10.25 -27.68
CA GLU A 295 5.64 -11.54 -28.35
C GLU A 295 7.06 -11.81 -28.89
N PRO A 296 7.78 -10.87 -29.53
CA PRO A 296 9.16 -11.12 -29.98
C PRO A 296 10.14 -11.42 -28.82
N LEU A 297 9.84 -10.96 -27.60
CA LEU A 297 10.70 -11.18 -26.44
C LEU A 297 10.74 -12.67 -26.09
N GLY A 298 11.96 -13.22 -26.10
CA GLY A 298 12.21 -14.60 -25.72
C GLY A 298 12.32 -15.60 -26.88
N HIS A 299 12.22 -15.14 -28.14
CA HIS A 299 12.53 -15.93 -29.34
C HIS A 299 13.96 -15.68 -29.86
N GLY A 300 14.92 -15.39 -28.96
CA GLY A 300 16.31 -15.11 -29.32
C GLY A 300 16.58 -13.67 -29.75
N TYR A 301 15.54 -12.84 -29.90
CA TYR A 301 15.70 -11.39 -30.08
C TYR A 301 16.32 -10.74 -28.86
N THR A 302 17.11 -9.70 -29.12
CA THR A 302 17.55 -8.78 -28.08
C THR A 302 16.40 -7.87 -27.64
N LEU A 303 16.50 -7.29 -26.44
CA LEU A 303 15.48 -6.34 -25.99
C LEU A 303 15.46 -5.09 -26.88
N GLY A 304 16.62 -4.62 -27.36
CA GLY A 304 16.73 -3.46 -28.25
C GLY A 304 16.01 -3.67 -29.57
N GLU A 305 16.16 -4.84 -30.20
CA GLU A 305 15.44 -5.19 -31.43
C GLU A 305 13.93 -5.25 -31.21
N ALA A 306 13.48 -5.91 -30.15
CA ALA A 306 12.06 -6.02 -29.83
C ALA A 306 11.43 -4.64 -29.56
N LEU A 307 12.13 -3.77 -28.80
CA LEU A 307 11.68 -2.39 -28.57
C LEU A 307 11.71 -1.56 -29.85
N ALA A 308 12.70 -1.73 -30.73
CA ALA A 308 12.77 -1.03 -32.02
C ALA A 308 11.63 -1.43 -32.96
N GLN A 309 11.23 -2.71 -32.96
CA GLN A 309 10.05 -3.19 -33.70
C GLN A 309 8.75 -2.63 -33.11
N ALA A 310 8.69 -2.41 -31.79
CA ALA A 310 7.56 -1.78 -31.11
C ALA A 310 7.52 -0.24 -31.23
N ALA A 311 8.65 0.40 -31.59
CA ALA A 311 8.85 1.85 -31.62
C ALA A 311 8.00 2.68 -32.61
N PRO A 312 7.40 2.15 -33.70
CA PRO A 312 6.50 2.94 -34.55
C PRO A 312 5.23 3.43 -33.83
N LEU A 313 4.96 2.92 -32.62
CA LEU A 313 3.76 3.21 -31.84
C LEU A 313 4.09 4.19 -30.70
N ALA A 314 3.21 5.16 -30.47
CA ALA A 314 3.40 6.34 -29.60
C ALA A 314 3.66 6.08 -28.09
N ASP A 315 3.98 4.85 -27.65
CA ASP A 315 4.08 4.49 -26.23
C ASP A 315 5.30 3.62 -25.88
N ASP A 316 6.51 4.09 -26.25
CA ASP A 316 7.80 3.48 -25.85
C ASP A 316 7.92 3.33 -24.32
N HIS A 317 7.31 4.25 -23.56
CA HIS A 317 7.33 4.18 -22.09
C HIS A 317 6.68 2.91 -21.58
N TYR A 318 5.49 2.55 -22.07
CA TYR A 318 4.80 1.36 -21.59
C TYR A 318 5.49 0.07 -22.03
N ALA A 319 6.11 0.03 -23.21
CA ALA A 319 6.94 -1.11 -23.63
C ALA A 319 8.10 -1.35 -22.65
N LEU A 320 8.82 -0.29 -22.27
CA LEU A 320 9.87 -0.35 -21.25
C LEU A 320 9.35 -0.80 -19.88
N VAL A 321 8.15 -0.36 -19.48
CA VAL A 321 7.50 -0.81 -18.23
C VAL A 321 7.32 -2.32 -18.24
N ILE A 322 6.74 -2.88 -19.31
CA ILE A 322 6.48 -4.32 -19.38
C ILE A 322 7.80 -5.08 -19.42
N SER A 323 8.77 -4.67 -20.24
CA SER A 323 10.09 -5.31 -20.30
C SER A 323 10.78 -5.31 -18.93
N TYR A 324 10.76 -4.19 -18.21
CA TYR A 324 11.28 -4.10 -16.86
C TYR A 324 10.57 -5.08 -15.91
N VAL A 325 9.23 -5.12 -15.92
CA VAL A 325 8.46 -6.05 -15.07
C VAL A 325 8.81 -7.51 -15.40
N LEU A 326 8.85 -7.89 -16.68
CA LEU A 326 9.18 -9.26 -17.08
C LEU A 326 10.61 -9.67 -16.67
N LEU A 327 11.58 -8.75 -16.75
CA LEU A 327 12.96 -8.98 -16.31
C LEU A 327 13.06 -9.13 -14.78
N GLU A 328 12.40 -8.23 -14.03
CA GLU A 328 12.40 -8.26 -12.55
C GLU A 328 11.66 -9.47 -11.97
N LEU A 329 10.66 -9.99 -12.68
CA LEU A 329 9.96 -11.22 -12.34
C LEU A 329 10.75 -12.49 -12.76
N GLY A 330 11.91 -12.33 -13.40
CA GLY A 330 12.72 -13.43 -13.91
C GLY A 330 12.06 -14.19 -15.06
N LEU A 331 11.06 -13.61 -15.72
CA LEU A 331 10.35 -14.22 -16.84
C LEU A 331 11.16 -14.16 -18.14
N LEU A 332 11.99 -13.12 -18.26
CA LEU A 332 12.99 -13.01 -19.32
C LEU A 332 14.39 -13.16 -18.71
N LYS A 333 15.16 -14.10 -19.26
CA LYS A 333 16.53 -14.39 -18.82
C LYS A 333 17.49 -14.21 -19.98
N ARG A 334 18.73 -13.85 -19.70
CA ARG A 334 19.78 -13.85 -20.74
C ARG A 334 19.95 -15.28 -21.27
N ALA A 335 19.98 -15.42 -22.59
CA ALA A 335 20.41 -16.66 -23.21
C ALA A 335 21.81 -16.99 -22.68
N ARG A 336 22.00 -18.19 -22.14
CA ARG A 336 23.36 -18.66 -21.88
C ARG A 336 24.05 -18.73 -23.25
N PRO A 337 25.29 -18.21 -23.39
CA PRO A 337 26.05 -18.44 -24.61
C PRO A 337 26.11 -19.96 -24.78
N GLN A 338 25.41 -20.46 -25.79
CA GLN A 338 25.49 -21.87 -26.13
C GLN A 338 26.96 -22.11 -26.46
N SER A 339 27.64 -22.89 -25.63
CA SER A 339 29.01 -23.33 -25.90
C SER A 339 28.98 -24.18 -27.17
N GLY A 340 29.05 -23.53 -28.34
CA GLY A 340 29.01 -24.18 -29.65
C GLY A 340 28.07 -23.60 -30.71
N TRP A 341 27.28 -22.56 -30.44
CA TRP A 341 26.42 -21.98 -31.50
C TRP A 341 27.23 -21.02 -32.38
N ALA A 342 27.71 -21.52 -33.51
CA ALA A 342 28.12 -20.68 -34.63
C ALA A 342 26.84 -20.14 -35.30
N PRO A 343 26.67 -18.82 -35.45
CA PRO A 343 25.51 -18.28 -36.16
C PRO A 343 25.52 -18.84 -37.60
N PRO A 344 24.36 -19.26 -38.15
CA PRO A 344 24.28 -19.58 -39.55
C PRO A 344 24.60 -18.32 -40.36
N LEU A 345 25.61 -18.43 -41.22
CA LEU A 345 26.06 -17.38 -42.15
C LEU A 345 24.98 -17.04 -43.18
#